data_AF-A0A150V7L1-F1
#
_entry.id   AF-A0A150V7L1-F1
#
_cell.length_a   1.000
_cell.length_b   1.000
_cell.length_c   1.000
_cell.angle_alpha   90.00
_cell.angle_beta   90.00
_cell.angle_gamma   90.00
#
_symmetry.space_group_name_H-M   'P 1'
#
loop_
_entity.id
_entity.type
_entity.pdbx_description
1 polymer ?
#
loop_
_entity_poly.entity_id
_entity_poly.type
_entity_poly.pdbx_seq_one_letter_code
_entity_poly.pdbx_strand_id
1 'polypeptide(L)'
;MRSAAKLFFSQPHFAVAGASSNPAKFGHKIFAWYLNHGFQPTPINPSCSSVTVEMKQYQAIPSLSKLDEPEQTSLSIITPPPITAQLLKQAKDVGIKAVWLQPGSFTDQELEYAIKEFPGAAVAGFSEGTKGDEGWCVLVDGDAALRAASRDKKL
;
A
#
# COMPACT_ATOMS: atom_id res chain seq x y z
N MET A 1 1.60 -15.97 1.85
CA MET A 1 1.63 -14.86 0.87
C MET A 1 0.22 -14.45 0.43
N ARG A 2 -0.67 -15.39 0.04
CA ARG A 2 -2.13 -15.14 0.09
C ARG A 2 -2.63 -14.67 1.46
N SER A 3 -1.98 -15.16 2.52
CA SER A 3 -2.13 -14.70 3.91
C SER A 3 -1.67 -13.25 4.15
N ALA A 4 -0.62 -12.78 3.44
CA ALA A 4 -0.11 -11.42 3.59
C ALA A 4 -1.07 -10.41 2.98
N ALA A 5 -1.58 -10.68 1.78
CA ALA A 5 -2.60 -9.85 1.15
C ALA A 5 -3.90 -9.81 1.95
N LYS A 6 -4.26 -10.94 2.59
CA LYS A 6 -5.36 -11.00 3.56
C LYS A 6 -5.11 -10.11 4.77
N LEU A 7 -3.93 -10.21 5.39
CA LEU A 7 -3.57 -9.42 6.56
C LEU A 7 -3.55 -7.92 6.23
N PHE A 8 -3.01 -7.56 5.07
CA PHE A 8 -3.02 -6.20 4.54
C PHE A 8 -4.45 -5.63 4.50
N PHE A 9 -5.42 -6.36 3.96
CA PHE A 9 -6.82 -5.90 3.91
C PHE A 9 -7.63 -6.12 5.19
N SER A 10 -7.04 -6.73 6.23
CA SER A 10 -7.74 -6.88 7.51
C SER A 10 -7.70 -5.61 8.37
N GLN A 11 -6.72 -4.72 8.12
CA GLN A 11 -6.56 -3.44 8.83
C GLN A 11 -7.72 -2.48 8.51
N PRO A 12 -8.14 -1.65 9.47
CA PRO A 12 -9.19 -0.66 9.27
C PRO A 12 -8.73 0.57 8.45
N HIS A 13 -7.43 0.92 8.52
CA HIS A 13 -6.90 2.11 7.86
C HIS A 13 -5.90 1.75 6.76
N PHE A 14 -5.80 2.64 5.77
CA PHE A 14 -4.88 2.49 4.66
C PHE A 14 -4.14 3.80 4.42
N ALA A 15 -2.87 3.70 4.04
CA ALA A 15 -2.07 4.81 3.57
C ALA A 15 -1.49 4.49 2.18
N VAL A 16 -1.36 5.49 1.32
CA VAL A 16 -0.83 5.34 -0.04
C VAL A 16 0.36 6.28 -0.22
N ALA A 17 1.56 5.70 -0.23
CA ALA A 17 2.80 6.42 -0.50
C ALA A 17 3.08 6.48 -2.01
N GLY A 18 3.24 7.70 -2.53
CA GLY A 18 3.34 7.93 -3.97
C GLY A 18 2.01 8.29 -4.64
N ALA A 19 0.97 8.60 -3.86
CA ALA A 19 -0.29 9.14 -4.38
C ALA A 19 -0.05 10.43 -5.20
N SER A 20 -0.81 10.61 -6.28
CA SER A 20 -0.61 11.73 -7.21
C SER A 20 -1.91 12.26 -7.79
N SER A 21 -1.98 13.58 -8.01
CA SER A 21 -3.08 14.21 -8.75
C SER A 21 -3.01 14.00 -10.26
N ASN A 22 -1.89 13.48 -10.79
CA ASN A 22 -1.71 13.28 -12.22
C ASN A 22 -2.33 11.93 -12.67
N PRO A 23 -3.41 11.92 -13.48
CA PRO A 23 -4.09 10.69 -13.88
C PRO A 23 -3.24 9.70 -14.70
N ALA A 24 -2.16 10.17 -15.33
CA ALA A 24 -1.24 9.30 -16.05
C ALA A 24 -0.39 8.43 -15.12
N LYS A 25 -0.19 8.83 -13.86
CA LYS A 25 0.67 8.11 -12.90
C LYS A 25 -0.08 6.97 -12.23
N PHE A 26 0.62 5.86 -11.98
CA PHE A 26 0.08 4.72 -11.22
C PHE A 26 -0.38 5.11 -9.82
N GLY A 27 0.33 6.02 -9.14
CA GLY A 27 -0.08 6.55 -7.85
C GLY A 27 -1.49 7.18 -7.85
N HIS A 28 -1.93 7.77 -8.97
CA HIS A 28 -3.31 8.25 -9.11
C HIS A 28 -4.30 7.10 -9.26
N LYS A 29 -4.01 6.17 -10.18
CA LYS A 29 -4.86 5.01 -10.48
C LYS A 29 -5.06 4.12 -9.24
N ILE A 30 -4.00 3.90 -8.49
CA ILE A 30 -4.02 3.08 -7.27
C ILE A 30 -4.77 3.79 -6.15
N PHE A 31 -4.55 5.09 -5.95
CA PHE A 31 -5.35 5.86 -4.98
C PHE A 31 -6.84 5.83 -5.34
N ALA A 32 -7.18 6.03 -6.62
CA ALA A 32 -8.55 5.92 -7.12
C ALA A 32 -9.13 4.51 -6.90
N TRP A 33 -8.34 3.44 -7.07
CA TRP A 33 -8.79 2.08 -6.79
C TRP A 33 -9.26 1.93 -5.34
N TYR A 34 -8.48 2.41 -4.37
CA TYR A 34 -8.91 2.36 -2.96
C TYR A 34 -10.21 3.14 -2.72
N LEU A 35 -10.33 4.35 -3.27
CA LEU A 35 -11.54 5.18 -3.15
C LEU A 35 -12.78 4.48 -3.73
N ASN A 36 -12.65 3.89 -4.91
CA ASN A 36 -13.72 3.15 -5.59
C ASN A 36 -14.14 1.86 -4.85
N HIS A 37 -13.30 1.36 -3.95
CA HIS A 37 -13.60 0.23 -3.07
C HIS A 37 -14.12 0.64 -1.70
N GLY A 38 -14.47 1.92 -1.52
CA GLY A 38 -15.05 2.45 -0.28
C GLY A 38 -14.03 2.71 0.83
N PHE A 39 -12.73 2.61 0.54
CA PHE A 39 -11.68 3.00 1.48
C PHE A 39 -11.46 4.52 1.44
N GLN A 40 -10.92 5.05 2.53
CA GLN A 40 -10.48 6.44 2.64
C GLN A 40 -8.98 6.47 2.97
N PRO A 41 -8.10 6.13 2.00
CA PRO A 41 -6.68 6.06 2.28
C PRO A 41 -6.07 7.45 2.51
N THR A 42 -5.11 7.53 3.45
CA THR A 42 -4.31 8.74 3.67
C THR A 42 -3.18 8.83 2.63
N PRO A 43 -3.11 9.88 1.79
CA PRO A 43 -2.00 10.05 0.87
C PRO A 43 -0.74 10.49 1.60
N ILE A 44 0.38 9.80 1.34
CA ILE A 44 1.71 10.15 1.86
C ILE A 44 2.53 10.77 0.73
N ASN A 45 2.80 12.08 0.84
CA ASN A 45 3.58 12.80 -0.15
C ASN A 45 4.23 14.07 0.47
N PRO A 46 5.56 14.12 0.65
CA PRO A 46 6.23 15.30 1.20
C PRO A 46 6.26 16.49 0.23
N SER A 47 6.03 16.27 -1.07
CA SER A 47 6.14 17.30 -2.11
C SER A 47 4.81 18.03 -2.39
N CYS A 48 3.70 17.60 -1.78
CA CYS A 48 2.42 18.30 -1.93
C CYS A 48 1.59 18.20 -0.65
N SER A 49 0.81 19.25 -0.36
CA SER A 49 -0.10 19.26 0.78
C SER A 49 -1.40 18.50 0.51
N SER A 50 -1.68 18.15 -0.75
CA SER A 50 -2.90 17.43 -1.12
C SER A 50 -2.77 16.69 -2.44
N VAL A 51 -3.64 15.71 -2.63
CA VAL A 51 -3.80 14.93 -3.86
C VAL A 51 -5.24 15.07 -4.34
N THR A 52 -5.45 15.32 -5.62
CA THR A 52 -6.76 15.46 -6.23
C THR A 52 -7.08 14.25 -7.10
N VAL A 53 -8.16 13.54 -6.78
CA VAL A 53 -8.65 12.38 -7.54
C VAL A 53 -10.17 12.51 -7.65
N GLU A 54 -10.74 12.24 -8.82
CA GLU A 54 -12.20 12.31 -9.05
C GLU A 54 -12.82 13.67 -8.63
N MET A 55 -12.11 14.77 -8.92
CA MET A 55 -12.49 16.15 -8.55
C MET A 55 -12.59 16.41 -7.03
N LYS A 56 -12.14 15.47 -6.19
CA LYS A 56 -12.06 15.62 -4.74
C LYS A 56 -10.62 15.76 -4.29
N GLN A 57 -10.40 16.63 -3.31
CA GLN A 57 -9.09 16.89 -2.73
C GLN A 57 -8.93 16.11 -1.43
N TYR A 58 -7.80 15.42 -1.30
CA TYR A 58 -7.44 14.62 -0.14
C TYR A 58 -6.18 15.21 0.49
N GLN A 59 -6.25 15.52 1.79
CA GLN A 59 -5.12 16.08 2.52
C GLN A 59 -3.98 15.07 2.55
N ALA A 60 -2.82 15.46 2.02
CA ALA A 60 -1.63 14.63 2.09
C ALA A 60 -0.84 14.97 3.35
N ILE A 61 -0.21 13.93 3.92
CA ILE A 61 0.73 14.09 5.02
C ILE A 61 2.16 13.87 4.51
N PRO A 62 3.15 14.58 5.08
CA PRO A 62 4.51 14.54 4.57
C PRO A 62 5.27 13.27 4.98
N SER A 63 4.82 12.56 6.03
CA SER A 63 5.51 11.40 6.58
C SER A 63 4.56 10.47 7.34
N LEU A 64 4.96 9.21 7.49
CA LEU A 64 4.20 8.20 8.24
C LEU A 64 4.05 8.54 9.73
N SER A 65 4.96 9.34 10.30
CA SER A 65 4.88 9.81 11.69
C SER A 65 3.71 10.78 11.97
N LYS A 66 2.96 11.18 10.93
CA LYS A 66 1.74 11.99 11.04
C LYS A 66 0.46 11.17 10.86
N LEU A 67 0.56 9.85 10.73
CA LEU A 67 -0.60 8.98 10.70
C LEU A 67 -1.26 8.92 12.09
N ASP A 68 -2.58 9.02 12.09
CA ASP A 68 -3.39 8.59 13.21
C ASP A 68 -3.45 7.05 13.18
N GLU A 69 -3.11 6.40 14.30
CA GLU A 69 -3.16 4.93 14.45
C GLU A 69 -2.31 4.13 13.43
N PRO A 70 -0.99 4.36 13.35
CA PRO A 70 -0.12 3.65 12.40
C PRO A 70 -0.13 2.12 12.60
N GLU A 71 -0.32 1.63 13.82
CA GLU A 71 -0.41 0.19 14.12
C GLU A 71 -1.67 -0.50 13.56
N GLN A 72 -2.69 0.28 13.21
CA GLN A 72 -3.93 -0.16 12.58
C GLN A 72 -3.99 0.24 11.09
N THR A 73 -2.86 0.67 10.52
CA THR A 73 -2.75 1.14 9.14
C THR A 73 -1.93 0.18 8.30
N SER A 74 -2.45 -0.17 7.11
CA SER A 74 -1.73 -0.86 6.05
C SER A 74 -1.16 0.14 5.04
N LEU A 75 0.09 -0.04 4.61
CA LEU A 75 0.78 0.89 3.72
C LEU A 75 0.96 0.35 2.30
N SER A 76 0.34 1.01 1.32
CA SER A 76 0.54 0.77 -0.11
C SER A 76 1.65 1.67 -0.64
N ILE A 77 2.69 1.10 -1.25
CA ILE A 77 3.91 1.82 -1.66
C ILE A 77 4.08 1.75 -3.19
N ILE A 78 4.13 2.93 -3.82
CA ILE A 78 4.26 3.11 -5.28
C ILE A 78 5.38 4.12 -5.61
N THR A 79 6.32 4.30 -4.69
CA THR A 79 7.46 5.20 -4.85
C THR A 79 8.66 4.49 -5.47
N PRO A 80 9.63 5.22 -6.07
CA PRO A 80 10.88 4.62 -6.53
C PRO A 80 11.66 3.92 -5.40
N PRO A 81 12.49 2.90 -5.70
CA PRO A 81 13.14 2.06 -4.69
C PRO A 81 13.89 2.80 -3.58
N PRO A 82 14.66 3.88 -3.84
CA PRO A 82 15.35 4.60 -2.75
C PRO A 82 14.41 5.22 -1.73
N ILE A 83 13.22 5.64 -2.17
CA ILE A 83 12.18 6.19 -1.29
C ILE A 83 11.43 5.07 -0.58
N THR A 84 11.14 3.96 -1.28
CA THR A 84 10.56 2.75 -0.68
C THR A 84 11.41 2.23 0.48
N ALA A 85 12.73 2.16 0.32
CA ALA A 85 13.65 1.74 1.38
C ALA A 85 13.53 2.60 2.65
N GLN A 86 13.35 3.91 2.50
CA GLN A 86 13.14 4.83 3.62
C GLN A 86 11.76 4.64 4.25
N LEU A 87 10.72 4.50 3.43
CA LEU A 87 9.36 4.27 3.90
C LEU A 87 9.21 2.97 4.66
N LEU A 88 9.88 1.89 4.25
CA LEU A 88 9.85 0.60 4.96
C LEU A 88 10.42 0.73 6.38
N LYS A 89 11.54 1.45 6.53
CA LYS A 89 12.13 1.74 7.85
C LYS A 89 11.18 2.57 8.70
N GLN A 90 10.67 3.67 8.15
CA GLN A 90 9.71 4.54 8.84
C GLN A 90 8.43 3.78 9.24
N ALA A 91 7.91 2.93 8.35
CA ALA A 91 6.73 2.12 8.60
C ALA A 91 6.94 1.19 9.79
N LYS A 92 8.10 0.53 9.83
CA LYS A 92 8.50 -0.29 10.98
C LYS A 92 8.59 0.55 12.26
N ASP A 93 9.24 1.71 12.19
CA ASP A 93 9.46 2.58 13.36
C ASP A 93 8.14 3.11 13.96
N VAL A 94 7.15 3.41 13.11
CA VAL A 94 5.82 3.87 13.58
C VAL A 94 4.85 2.72 13.89
N GLY A 95 5.26 1.47 13.68
CA GLY A 95 4.46 0.29 14.06
C GLY A 95 3.47 -0.20 13.00
N ILE A 96 3.57 0.23 11.75
CA ILE A 96 2.77 -0.33 10.63
C ILE A 96 3.05 -1.83 10.53
N LYS A 97 1.99 -2.63 10.40
CA LYS A 97 2.09 -4.10 10.45
C LYS A 97 2.07 -4.78 9.10
N ALA A 98 1.56 -4.13 8.07
CA ALA A 98 1.44 -4.71 6.73
C ALA A 98 1.78 -3.69 5.64
N VAL A 99 2.53 -4.15 4.65
CA VAL A 99 3.00 -3.33 3.53
C VAL A 99 2.70 -4.03 2.20
N TRP A 100 2.37 -3.24 1.18
CA TRP A 100 2.20 -3.72 -0.19
C TRP A 100 3.08 -2.90 -1.11
N LEU A 101 4.10 -3.53 -1.68
CA LEU A 101 5.03 -2.90 -2.60
C LEU A 101 4.53 -3.20 -4.03
N GLN A 102 4.15 -2.16 -4.75
CA GLN A 102 3.65 -2.32 -6.12
C GLN A 102 4.81 -2.62 -7.08
N PRO A 103 4.53 -3.21 -8.26
CA PRO A 103 5.56 -3.42 -9.27
C PRO A 103 6.31 -2.13 -9.60
N GLY A 104 7.64 -2.23 -9.71
CA GLY A 104 8.53 -1.09 -9.94
C GLY A 104 8.84 -0.24 -8.70
N SER A 105 8.25 -0.51 -7.54
CA SER A 105 8.55 0.23 -6.30
C SER A 105 9.75 -0.34 -5.53
N PHE A 106 10.33 -1.44 -5.97
CA PHE A 106 11.34 -2.19 -5.22
C PHE A 106 12.36 -2.86 -6.15
N THR A 107 13.55 -3.11 -5.60
CA THR A 107 14.51 -4.10 -6.09
C THR A 107 14.55 -5.28 -5.11
N ASP A 108 15.47 -6.23 -5.34
CA ASP A 108 15.69 -7.34 -4.40
C ASP A 108 15.98 -6.84 -2.98
N GLN A 109 16.68 -5.71 -2.83
CA GLN A 109 17.02 -5.15 -1.53
C GLN A 109 15.79 -4.74 -0.70
N GLU A 110 14.86 -3.99 -1.30
CA GLU A 110 13.63 -3.56 -0.60
C GLU A 110 12.68 -4.74 -0.38
N LEU A 111 12.65 -5.69 -1.32
CA LEU A 111 11.84 -6.90 -1.20
C LEU A 111 12.31 -7.76 -0.02
N GLU A 112 13.61 -8.05 0.07
CA GLU A 112 14.21 -8.81 1.16
C GLU A 112 13.97 -8.13 2.51
N TYR A 113 14.17 -6.81 2.58
CA TYR A 113 13.90 -6.03 3.79
C TYR A 113 12.42 -6.15 4.19
N ALA A 114 11.49 -5.98 3.25
CA ALA A 114 10.07 -6.06 3.54
C ALA A 114 9.66 -7.46 4.05
N ILE A 115 10.15 -8.53 3.41
CA ILE A 115 9.87 -9.92 3.83
C ILE A 115 10.41 -10.19 5.23
N LYS A 116 11.63 -9.71 5.53
CA LYS A 116 12.28 -9.91 6.84
C LYS A 116 11.57 -9.14 7.96
N GLU A 117 11.25 -7.87 7.72
CA GLU A 117 10.81 -6.95 8.76
C GLU A 117 9.29 -6.93 8.95
N PHE A 118 8.53 -7.44 7.97
CA PHE A 118 7.06 -7.61 8.03
C PHE A 118 6.69 -9.08 7.78
N PRO A 119 7.11 -10.00 8.67
CA PRO A 119 7.00 -11.45 8.44
C PRO A 119 5.54 -11.86 8.25
N GLY A 120 5.24 -12.42 7.07
CA GLY A 120 3.88 -12.84 6.71
C GLY A 120 2.91 -11.69 6.37
N ALA A 121 3.39 -10.44 6.35
CA ALA A 121 2.59 -9.23 6.15
C ALA A 121 3.10 -8.29 5.04
N ALA A 122 4.20 -8.66 4.36
CA ALA A 122 4.65 -8.02 3.13
C ALA A 122 4.02 -8.66 1.88
N VAL A 123 3.36 -7.84 1.07
CA VAL A 123 2.80 -8.22 -0.24
C VAL A 123 3.68 -7.63 -1.33
N ALA A 124 4.44 -8.48 -2.04
CA ALA A 124 5.38 -8.05 -3.06
C ALA A 124 5.86 -9.22 -3.93
N GLY A 125 6.54 -8.91 -5.03
CA GLY A 125 7.21 -9.88 -5.91
C GLY A 125 6.27 -10.84 -6.63
N PHE A 126 6.80 -12.00 -7.03
CA PHE A 126 6.12 -13.05 -7.80
C PHE A 126 5.61 -14.20 -6.95
N SER A 127 5.32 -13.91 -5.68
CA SER A 127 4.87 -14.93 -4.76
C SER A 127 3.52 -15.54 -5.15
N GLU A 128 3.30 -16.80 -4.79
CA GLU A 128 2.07 -17.54 -5.14
C GLU A 128 0.80 -16.74 -4.78
N GLY A 129 -0.04 -16.53 -5.79
CA GLY A 129 -1.35 -15.88 -5.67
C GLY A 129 -1.55 -14.64 -6.53
N THR A 130 -0.47 -14.01 -7.01
CA THR A 130 -0.58 -12.94 -8.01
C THR A 130 -0.95 -13.48 -9.39
N LYS A 131 -1.73 -12.70 -10.13
CA LYS A 131 -2.04 -12.92 -11.56
C LYS A 131 -1.28 -11.95 -12.47
N GLY A 132 -0.45 -11.06 -11.90
CA GLY A 132 0.31 -10.07 -12.65
C GLY A 132 1.65 -10.60 -13.14
N ASP A 133 1.98 -10.28 -14.39
CA ASP A 133 3.27 -10.62 -15.01
C ASP A 133 4.46 -9.82 -14.42
N GLU A 134 4.17 -8.81 -13.58
CA GLU A 134 5.16 -7.98 -12.87
C GLU A 134 5.08 -8.16 -11.35
N GLY A 135 4.33 -9.17 -10.88
CA GLY A 135 4.10 -9.45 -9.46
C GLY A 135 2.83 -8.80 -8.89
N TRP A 136 2.72 -8.81 -7.55
CA TRP A 136 1.52 -8.37 -6.84
C TRP A 136 1.17 -6.90 -7.09
N CYS A 137 0.07 -6.66 -7.80
CA CYS A 137 -0.42 -5.32 -8.11
C CYS A 137 -1.84 -5.13 -7.57
N VAL A 138 -2.12 -4.03 -6.87
CA VAL A 138 -3.48 -3.83 -6.32
C VAL A 138 -4.53 -3.70 -7.42
N LEU A 139 -4.15 -3.15 -8.59
CA LEU A 139 -5.05 -3.01 -9.73
C LEU A 139 -5.39 -4.35 -10.41
N VAL A 140 -4.60 -5.39 -10.15
CA VAL A 140 -4.77 -6.73 -10.76
C VAL A 140 -5.30 -7.74 -9.72
N ASP A 141 -4.69 -7.73 -8.53
CA ASP A 141 -4.88 -8.73 -7.48
C ASP A 141 -5.74 -8.21 -6.31
N GLY A 142 -5.92 -6.89 -6.18
CA GLY A 142 -6.58 -6.23 -5.06
C GLY A 142 -7.98 -6.77 -4.81
N ASP A 143 -8.81 -6.88 -5.84
CA ASP A 143 -10.18 -7.39 -5.74
C ASP A 143 -10.24 -8.83 -5.21
N ALA A 144 -9.33 -9.69 -5.69
CA ALA A 144 -9.28 -11.08 -5.27
C ALA A 144 -8.79 -11.21 -3.83
N ALA A 145 -7.78 -10.43 -3.46
CA ALA A 145 -7.26 -10.36 -2.10
C ALA A 145 -8.29 -9.78 -1.11
N LEU A 146 -8.99 -8.72 -1.48
CA LEU A 146 -10.06 -8.11 -0.68
C LEU A 146 -11.22 -9.09 -0.45
N ARG A 147 -11.69 -9.78 -1.50
CA ARG A 147 -12.72 -10.81 -1.35
C ARG A 147 -12.28 -11.95 -0.41
N ALA A 148 -11.03 -12.36 -0.49
CA ALA A 148 -10.49 -13.39 0.40
C ALA A 148 -10.47 -12.92 1.86
N ALA A 149 -10.08 -11.67 2.12
CA ALA A 149 -10.10 -11.09 3.47
C ALA A 149 -11.52 -10.95 4.04
N SER A 150 -12.50 -10.58 3.22
CA SER A 150 -13.88 -10.35 3.66
C SER A 150 -14.67 -11.64 3.95
N ARG A 151 -14.36 -12.76 3.29
CA ARG A 151 -15.06 -14.04 3.52
C ARG A 151 -14.81 -14.61 4.92
N ASP A 152 -13.62 -14.37 5.47
CA ASP A 152 -13.22 -14.90 6.77
C ASP A 152 -13.70 -14.04 7.96
N LYS A 153 -14.18 -12.81 7.71
CA LYS A 153 -14.83 -11.97 8.74
C LYS A 153 -16.31 -12.35 8.99
N LYS A 154 -16.87 -13.29 8.21
CA LYS A 154 -18.27 -13.76 8.29
C LYS A 154 -18.43 -15.15 8.93
N LEU A 155 -17.37 -15.68 9.55
CA LEU A 155 -17.36 -16.90 10.36
C LEU A 155 -17.10 -16.54 11.82
#